data_AF-A0A7Z2VLW8-F1
#
_entry.id   AF-A0A7Z2VLW8-F1
#
_cell.length_a   1.000
_cell.length_b   1.000
_cell.length_c   1.000
_cell.angle_alpha   90.00
_cell.angle_beta   90.00
_cell.angle_gamma   90.00
#
_symmetry.space_group_name_H-M   'P 1'
#
loop_
_entity.id
_entity.type
_entity.pdbx_description
1 polymer ?
#
loop_
_entity_poly.entity_id
_entity_poly.type
_entity_poly.pdbx_seq_one_letter_code
_entity_poly.pdbx_strand_id
1 'polypeptide(L)'
;MNRQQLYADRFALLEQSHHEVQLDALRRLHGRKLMELNERKRDARNLGMNVKELSDAVKEKGQKAVELEQHIQRMSLLLEHKKQLASYESEYEQRQSYYFQESGRIDPGLFPNIFLAKHTAYKGIIVAPDGLRFQSERISGLLKELADDGYLCFSFNVGIHEATECGADGFYEYKDEALLLRWLAEQETTPTILCTWVLQSAWFDLLKNKTIWYDVCDHEDVLWGTDAMSKLKHYGLLREANLVTYSNKKWKKYIAARKDAIELESRSDEHAVSKVSAWLEV
;
A
#
# COMPACT_ATOMS: atom_id res chain seq x y z
N MET A 1 -1.16 6.76 -122.39
CA MET A 1 -1.45 7.26 -121.03
C MET A 1 -0.83 8.64 -120.87
N ASN A 2 -1.64 9.61 -120.45
CA ASN A 2 -1.25 11.02 -120.34
C ASN A 2 -0.34 11.23 -119.12
N ARG A 3 0.87 11.79 -119.30
CA ARG A 3 1.87 11.96 -118.22
C ARG A 3 1.31 12.70 -117.01
N GLN A 4 0.42 13.67 -117.23
CA GLN A 4 -0.21 14.45 -116.16
C GLN A 4 -1.13 13.61 -115.25
N GLN A 5 -1.85 12.63 -115.79
CA GLN A 5 -2.67 11.70 -114.99
C GLN A 5 -1.80 10.80 -114.11
N LEU A 6 -0.68 10.31 -114.66
CA LEU A 6 0.30 9.51 -113.91
C LEU A 6 0.93 10.26 -112.73
N TYR A 7 1.16 11.57 -112.86
CA TYR A 7 1.66 12.40 -111.76
C TYR A 7 0.57 12.68 -110.71
N ALA A 8 -0.66 12.94 -111.14
CA ALA A 8 -1.80 13.14 -110.22
C ALA A 8 -2.07 11.88 -109.39
N ASP A 9 -2.08 10.70 -110.02
CA ASP A 9 -2.28 9.42 -109.34
C ASP A 9 -1.14 9.12 -108.36
N ARG A 10 0.12 9.43 -108.74
CA ARG A 10 1.27 9.28 -107.83
C ARG A 10 1.21 10.22 -106.63
N PHE A 11 0.74 11.45 -106.83
CA PHE A 11 0.60 12.44 -105.77
C PHE A 11 -0.52 12.05 -104.81
N ALA A 12 -1.65 11.58 -105.33
CA ALA A 12 -2.75 11.04 -104.53
C ALA A 12 -2.33 9.80 -103.72
N LEU A 13 -1.53 8.90 -104.31
CA LEU A 13 -0.95 7.74 -103.60
C LEU A 13 0.03 8.16 -102.48
N LEU A 14 0.86 9.18 -102.73
CA LEU A 14 1.77 9.73 -101.71
C LEU A 14 1.00 10.41 -100.58
N GLU A 15 -0.06 11.15 -100.89
CA GLU A 15 -0.91 11.82 -99.92
C GLU A 15 -1.72 10.81 -99.08
N GLN A 16 -2.23 9.76 -99.71
CA GLN A 16 -2.88 8.64 -99.03
C GLN A 16 -1.90 7.92 -98.10
N SER A 17 -0.69 7.60 -98.58
CA SER A 17 0.36 6.98 -97.77
C SER A 17 0.77 7.87 -96.59
N HIS A 18 0.86 9.18 -96.78
CA HIS A 18 1.15 10.13 -95.71
C HIS A 18 0.03 10.15 -94.65
N HIS A 19 -1.23 10.15 -95.08
CA HIS A 19 -2.39 10.08 -94.17
C HIS A 19 -2.42 8.76 -93.39
N GLU A 20 -2.10 7.63 -94.03
CA GLU A 20 -2.02 6.32 -93.36
C GLU A 20 -0.93 6.32 -92.28
N VAL A 21 0.24 6.88 -92.57
CA VAL A 21 1.34 7.01 -91.58
C VAL A 21 0.94 7.92 -90.41
N GLN A 22 0.27 9.05 -90.68
CA GLN A 22 -0.23 9.94 -89.63
C GLN A 22 -1.30 9.26 -88.76
N LEU A 23 -2.24 8.52 -89.38
CA LEU A 23 -3.27 7.77 -88.67
C LEU A 23 -2.66 6.67 -87.80
N ASP A 24 -1.65 5.96 -88.30
CA ASP A 24 -0.95 4.94 -87.52
C ASP A 24 -0.14 5.56 -86.36
N ALA A 25 0.49 6.72 -86.57
CA ALA A 25 1.16 7.46 -85.50
C ALA A 25 0.17 7.90 -84.40
N LEU A 26 -1.01 8.39 -84.79
CA LEU A 26 -2.10 8.74 -83.88
C LEU A 26 -2.64 7.53 -83.13
N ARG A 27 -2.85 6.39 -83.80
CA ARG A 27 -3.27 5.13 -83.17
C ARG A 27 -2.25 4.65 -82.13
N ARG A 28 -0.95 4.71 -82.45
CA ARG A 28 0.13 4.36 -81.51
C ARG A 28 0.20 5.33 -80.32
N LEU A 29 0.03 6.62 -80.56
CA LEU A 29 -0.01 7.63 -79.50
C LEU A 29 -1.22 7.42 -78.57
N HIS A 30 -2.39 7.22 -79.15
CA HIS A 30 -3.62 6.93 -78.42
C HIS A 30 -3.47 5.65 -77.59
N GLY A 31 -2.94 4.57 -78.16
CA GLY A 31 -2.65 3.32 -77.45
C GLY A 31 -1.71 3.51 -76.25
N ARG A 32 -0.60 4.26 -76.42
CA ARG A 32 0.31 4.60 -75.31
C ARG A 32 -0.37 5.40 -74.22
N LYS A 33 -1.13 6.44 -74.59
CA LYS A 33 -1.85 7.28 -73.61
C LYS A 33 -2.92 6.50 -72.85
N LEU A 34 -3.57 5.55 -73.51
CA LEU A 34 -4.56 4.69 -72.88
C LEU A 34 -3.92 3.71 -71.88
N MET A 35 -2.71 3.21 -72.18
CA MET A 35 -1.91 2.42 -71.22
C MET A 35 -1.46 3.26 -70.02
N GLU A 36 -0.86 4.44 -70.23
CA GLU A 36 -0.47 5.36 -69.15
C GLU A 36 -1.67 5.72 -68.23
N LEU A 37 -2.84 5.97 -68.84
CA LEU A 37 -4.06 6.30 -68.09
C LEU A 37 -4.55 5.11 -67.28
N ASN A 38 -4.43 3.89 -67.79
CA ASN A 38 -4.77 2.68 -67.05
C ASN A 38 -3.80 2.40 -65.90
N GLU A 39 -2.50 2.63 -66.09
CA GLU A 39 -1.49 2.54 -65.02
C GLU A 39 -1.78 3.55 -63.91
N ARG A 40 -1.96 4.82 -64.25
CA ARG A 40 -2.32 5.86 -63.27
C ARG A 40 -3.62 5.56 -62.53
N LYS A 41 -4.61 4.97 -63.21
CA LYS A 41 -5.86 4.52 -62.56
C LYS A 41 -5.63 3.39 -61.57
N ARG A 42 -4.71 2.46 -61.85
CA ARG A 42 -4.33 1.40 -60.89
C ARG A 42 -3.59 1.99 -59.70
N ASP A 43 -2.63 2.88 -59.94
CA ASP A 43 -1.87 3.52 -58.87
C ASP A 43 -2.76 4.35 -57.96
N ALA A 44 -3.71 5.12 -58.53
CA ALA A 44 -4.69 5.87 -57.74
C ALA A 44 -5.58 4.97 -56.89
N ARG A 45 -5.96 3.78 -57.38
CA ARG A 45 -6.72 2.79 -56.58
C ARG A 45 -5.86 2.23 -55.45
N ASN A 46 -4.60 1.87 -55.73
CA ASN A 46 -3.68 1.34 -54.72
C ASN A 46 -3.41 2.37 -53.62
N LEU A 47 -3.16 3.63 -53.98
CA LEU A 47 -3.02 4.72 -53.03
C LEU A 47 -4.30 4.93 -52.21
N GLY A 48 -5.47 4.84 -52.85
CA GLY A 48 -6.76 4.92 -52.15
C GLY A 48 -6.95 3.82 -51.09
N MET A 49 -6.51 2.59 -51.38
CA MET A 49 -6.53 1.49 -50.39
C MET A 49 -5.55 1.75 -49.25
N ASN A 50 -4.30 2.13 -49.55
CA ASN A 50 -3.28 2.42 -48.53
C ASN A 50 -3.69 3.57 -47.60
N VAL A 51 -4.29 4.63 -48.15
CA VAL A 51 -4.79 5.77 -47.35
C VAL A 51 -5.92 5.31 -46.42
N LYS A 52 -6.79 4.43 -46.89
CA LYS A 52 -7.87 3.87 -46.06
C LYS A 52 -7.30 3.01 -44.93
N GLU A 53 -6.37 2.10 -45.23
CA GLU A 53 -5.71 1.26 -44.22
C GLU A 53 -4.98 2.09 -43.17
N LEU A 54 -4.25 3.12 -43.59
CA LEU A 54 -3.58 4.05 -42.66
C LEU A 54 -4.59 4.83 -41.83
N SER A 55 -5.71 5.27 -42.41
CA SER A 55 -6.77 5.97 -41.68
C SER A 55 -7.41 5.08 -40.62
N ASP A 56 -7.65 3.80 -40.94
CA ASP A 56 -8.20 2.83 -40.00
C ASP A 56 -7.19 2.54 -38.87
N ALA A 57 -5.90 2.39 -39.19
CA ALA A 57 -4.84 2.20 -38.21
C ALA A 57 -4.65 3.41 -37.28
N VAL A 58 -4.76 4.64 -37.81
CA VAL A 58 -4.72 5.88 -37.00
C VAL A 58 -5.91 5.93 -36.06
N LYS A 59 -7.10 5.54 -36.51
CA LYS A 59 -8.30 5.48 -35.67
C LYS A 59 -8.16 4.47 -34.53
N GLU A 60 -7.63 3.28 -34.82
CA GLU A 60 -7.38 2.25 -33.80
C GLU A 60 -6.34 2.71 -32.77
N LYS A 61 -5.22 3.30 -33.22
CA LYS A 61 -4.21 3.87 -32.31
C LYS A 61 -4.77 5.03 -31.48
N GLY A 62 -5.63 5.86 -32.07
CA GLY A 62 -6.33 6.93 -31.36
C GLY A 62 -7.21 6.40 -30.23
N GLN A 63 -7.96 5.31 -30.47
CA GLN A 63 -8.76 4.67 -29.43
C GLN A 63 -7.89 4.11 -28.29
N LYS A 64 -6.79 3.42 -28.62
CA LYS A 64 -5.84 2.91 -27.62
C LYS A 64 -5.21 4.02 -26.78
N ALA A 65 -4.90 5.17 -27.39
CA ALA A 65 -4.37 6.33 -26.65
C ALA A 65 -5.38 6.84 -25.61
N VAL A 66 -6.66 6.96 -26.00
CA VAL A 66 -7.74 7.38 -25.09
C VAL A 66 -7.92 6.37 -23.93
N GLU A 67 -7.87 5.07 -24.22
CA GLU A 67 -7.95 4.03 -23.17
C GLU A 67 -6.78 4.12 -22.17
N LEU A 68 -5.56 4.36 -22.66
CA LEU A 68 -4.39 4.54 -21.81
C LEU A 68 -4.48 5.82 -20.97
N GLU A 69 -4.96 6.93 -21.52
CA GLU A 69 -5.21 8.17 -20.77
C GLU A 69 -6.21 7.95 -19.64
N GLN A 70 -7.31 7.25 -19.90
CA GLN A 70 -8.29 6.88 -18.87
C GLN A 70 -7.69 5.94 -17.81
N HIS A 71 -6.75 5.07 -18.18
CA HIS A 71 -6.06 4.21 -17.22
C HIS A 71 -5.11 5.02 -16.33
N ILE A 72 -4.33 5.93 -16.92
CA ILE A 72 -3.44 6.84 -16.19
C ILE A 72 -4.24 7.72 -15.21
N GLN A 73 -5.36 8.29 -15.64
CA GLN A 73 -6.24 9.08 -14.76
C GLN A 73 -6.75 8.27 -13.57
N ARG A 74 -7.19 7.02 -13.79
CA ARG A 74 -7.61 6.11 -12.71
C ARG A 74 -6.46 5.81 -11.74
N MET A 75 -5.26 5.56 -12.24
CA MET A 75 -4.08 5.35 -11.40
C MET A 75 -3.71 6.58 -10.58
N SER A 76 -3.77 7.78 -11.18
CA SER A 76 -3.50 9.04 -10.48
C SER A 76 -4.50 9.27 -9.35
N LEU A 77 -5.79 9.01 -9.57
CA LEU A 77 -6.81 9.09 -8.51
C LEU A 77 -6.56 8.10 -7.37
N LEU A 78 -6.17 6.86 -7.69
CA LEU A 78 -5.81 5.86 -6.68
C LEU A 78 -4.56 6.28 -5.88
N LEU A 79 -3.56 6.86 -6.54
CA LEU A 79 -2.37 7.39 -5.88
C LEU A 79 -2.71 8.56 -4.97
N GLU A 80 -3.58 9.47 -5.40
CA GLU A 80 -3.99 10.62 -4.58
C GLU A 80 -4.81 10.17 -3.37
N HIS A 81 -5.75 9.23 -3.55
CA HIS A 81 -6.47 8.60 -2.45
C HIS A 81 -5.52 7.86 -1.49
N LYS A 82 -4.48 7.20 -2.00
CA LYS A 82 -3.46 6.57 -1.16
C LYS A 82 -2.55 7.57 -0.44
N LYS A 83 -2.30 8.75 -1.00
CA LYS A 83 -1.61 9.84 -0.30
C LYS A 83 -2.49 10.47 0.78
N GLN A 84 -3.80 10.46 0.59
CA GLN A 84 -4.78 10.94 1.58
C GLN A 84 -4.96 9.96 2.75
N LEU A 85 -4.62 8.68 2.59
CA LEU A 85 -4.35 7.81 3.73
C LEU A 85 -3.09 8.37 4.41
N ALA A 86 -3.25 8.93 5.61
CA ALA A 86 -2.18 9.58 6.35
C ALA A 86 -0.92 8.68 6.37
N SER A 87 0.21 9.23 5.93
CA SER A 87 1.48 8.52 6.05
C SER A 87 1.76 8.22 7.51
N TYR A 88 2.32 7.05 7.80
CA TYR A 88 2.70 6.65 9.16
C TYR A 88 3.46 7.73 9.92
N GLU A 89 4.39 8.42 9.25
CA GLU A 89 5.21 9.48 9.85
C GLU A 89 4.34 10.64 10.35
N SER A 90 3.37 11.08 9.55
CA SER A 90 2.45 12.15 9.96
C SER A 90 1.56 11.74 11.13
N GLU A 91 1.02 10.51 11.12
CA GLU A 91 0.19 10.03 12.24
C GLU A 91 1.02 9.83 13.51
N TYR A 92 2.23 9.29 13.37
CA TYR A 92 3.18 9.11 14.46
C TYR A 92 3.54 10.46 15.11
N GLU A 93 3.91 11.47 14.31
CA GLU A 93 4.27 12.80 14.79
C GLU A 93 3.09 13.48 15.50
N GLN A 94 1.88 13.35 14.95
CA GLN A 94 0.67 13.91 15.57
C GLN A 94 0.37 13.25 16.92
N ARG A 95 0.40 11.92 17.00
CA ARG A 95 0.19 11.16 18.24
C ARG A 95 1.26 11.49 19.28
N GLN A 96 2.53 11.48 18.89
CA GLN A 96 3.63 11.78 19.79
C GLN A 96 3.54 13.22 20.32
N SER A 97 3.22 14.19 19.45
CA SER A 97 3.01 15.58 19.84
C SER A 97 1.85 15.73 20.82
N TYR A 98 0.74 15.02 20.58
CA TYR A 98 -0.40 14.98 21.48
C TYR A 98 0.00 14.47 22.87
N TYR A 99 0.61 13.27 22.95
CA TYR A 99 0.98 12.69 24.24
C TYR A 99 2.03 13.53 24.97
N PHE A 100 3.00 14.11 24.26
CA PHE A 100 4.00 14.99 24.86
C PHE A 100 3.37 16.23 25.48
N GLN A 101 2.41 16.87 24.80
CA GLN A 101 1.74 18.06 25.30
C GLN A 101 0.77 17.76 26.44
N GLU A 102 -0.05 16.73 26.30
CA GLU A 102 -1.09 16.42 27.28
C GLU A 102 -0.51 15.82 28.56
N SER A 103 0.43 14.88 28.47
CA SER A 103 1.09 14.32 29.66
C SER A 103 1.86 15.37 30.47
N GLY A 104 2.33 16.45 29.85
CA GLY A 104 2.99 17.57 30.54
C GLY A 104 2.05 18.48 31.33
N ARG A 105 0.73 18.41 31.09
CA ARG A 105 -0.29 19.26 31.73
C ARG A 105 -1.09 18.54 32.80
N ILE A 106 -1.11 17.21 32.76
CA ILE A 106 -1.93 16.37 33.62
C ILE A 106 -1.24 16.15 34.97
N ASP A 107 -2.02 16.24 36.05
CA ASP A 107 -1.54 15.86 37.39
C ASP A 107 -1.47 14.32 37.48
N PRO A 108 -0.27 13.73 37.67
CA PRO A 108 -0.09 12.28 37.88
C PRO A 108 -0.95 11.71 39.02
N GLY A 109 -1.26 12.51 40.05
CA GLY A 109 -2.03 12.09 41.22
C GLY A 109 -3.49 11.80 40.93
N LEU A 110 -3.97 12.18 39.74
CA LEU A 110 -5.30 11.81 39.25
C LEU A 110 -5.38 10.33 38.86
N PHE A 111 -4.24 9.68 38.58
CA PHE A 111 -4.23 8.25 38.35
C PHE A 111 -4.37 7.54 39.70
N PRO A 112 -5.33 6.59 39.86
CA PRO A 112 -5.63 6.04 41.18
C PRO A 112 -4.43 5.31 41.80
N ASN A 113 -3.79 5.91 42.80
CA ASN A 113 -2.68 5.27 43.55
C ASN A 113 -3.13 4.05 44.40
N ILE A 114 -4.43 3.77 44.44
CA ILE A 114 -5.01 2.60 45.10
C ILE A 114 -4.39 1.30 44.53
N PHE A 115 -3.99 1.29 43.26
CA PHE A 115 -3.42 0.10 42.61
C PHE A 115 -2.11 -0.35 43.27
N LEU A 116 -1.17 0.58 43.50
CA LEU A 116 0.10 0.27 44.18
C LEU A 116 -0.10 -0.01 45.67
N ALA A 117 -1.09 0.62 46.31
CA ALA A 117 -1.38 0.41 47.72
C ALA A 117 -1.96 -0.98 48.01
N LYS A 118 -2.77 -1.51 47.09
CA LYS A 118 -3.32 -2.88 47.18
C LYS A 118 -2.26 -3.94 46.89
N HIS A 119 -1.38 -3.69 45.92
CA HIS A 119 -0.37 -4.64 45.48
C HIS A 119 1.02 -4.18 45.89
N THR A 120 1.41 -4.48 47.13
CA THR A 120 2.73 -4.10 47.66
C THR A 120 3.88 -4.97 47.12
N ALA A 121 3.57 -6.13 46.52
CA ALA A 121 4.56 -7.08 46.01
C ALA A 121 4.17 -7.60 44.61
N TYR A 122 4.21 -6.72 43.60
CA TYR A 122 4.03 -7.12 42.19
C TYR A 122 5.38 -7.47 41.55
N LYS A 123 5.37 -8.42 40.60
CA LYS A 123 6.57 -8.84 39.85
C LYS A 123 7.02 -7.79 38.83
N GLY A 124 6.06 -7.08 38.24
CA GLY A 124 6.32 -6.04 37.25
C GLY A 124 5.04 -5.36 36.78
N ILE A 125 5.18 -4.32 35.97
CA ILE A 125 4.07 -3.60 35.34
C ILE A 125 4.03 -3.94 33.86
N ILE A 126 2.87 -4.32 33.34
CA ILE A 126 2.63 -4.61 31.93
C ILE A 126 1.54 -3.68 31.42
N VAL A 127 1.78 -3.02 30.29
CA VAL A 127 0.86 -2.04 29.71
C VAL A 127 0.57 -2.41 28.27
N ALA A 128 -0.71 -2.56 27.94
CA ALA A 128 -1.20 -2.70 26.58
C ALA A 128 -1.90 -1.39 26.16
N PRO A 129 -1.19 -0.50 25.44
CA PRO A 129 -1.74 0.76 24.95
C PRO A 129 -2.82 0.57 23.87
N ASP A 130 -3.46 1.67 23.47
CA ASP A 130 -4.48 1.63 22.42
C ASP A 130 -3.91 1.01 21.15
N GLY A 131 -4.56 -0.06 20.70
CA GLY A 131 -4.27 -0.74 19.45
C GLY A 131 -5.49 -0.62 18.57
N LEU A 132 -5.31 -0.09 17.36
CA LEU A 132 -6.41 0.18 16.43
C LEU A 132 -7.25 -1.09 16.22
N ARG A 133 -8.43 -1.13 16.85
CA ARG A 133 -9.43 -2.22 16.74
C ARG A 133 -8.97 -3.60 17.23
N PHE A 134 -8.02 -3.66 18.16
CA PHE A 134 -7.59 -4.92 18.77
C PHE A 134 -8.19 -5.10 20.17
N GLN A 135 -9.51 -5.20 20.27
CA GLN A 135 -10.15 -5.85 21.43
C GLN A 135 -10.04 -7.37 21.26
N SER A 136 -8.80 -7.86 21.18
CA SER A 136 -8.58 -9.30 21.13
C SER A 136 -8.76 -9.86 22.52
N GLU A 137 -9.79 -10.70 22.70
CA GLU A 137 -9.98 -11.50 23.92
C GLU A 137 -8.69 -12.23 24.33
N ARG A 138 -7.79 -12.52 23.38
CA ARG A 138 -6.46 -13.11 23.63
C ARG A 138 -5.57 -12.20 24.49
N ILE A 139 -5.49 -10.90 24.18
CA ILE A 139 -4.63 -9.97 24.94
C ILE A 139 -5.19 -9.78 26.34
N SER A 140 -6.50 -9.53 26.46
CA SER A 140 -7.14 -9.38 27.76
C SER A 140 -7.06 -10.67 28.60
N GLY A 141 -7.22 -11.84 27.98
CA GLY A 141 -7.04 -13.13 28.66
C GLY A 141 -5.61 -13.35 29.14
N LEU A 142 -4.63 -13.09 28.28
CA LEU A 142 -3.20 -13.18 28.60
C LEU A 142 -2.81 -12.25 29.76
N LEU A 143 -3.29 -11.00 29.74
CA LEU A 143 -3.03 -10.04 30.81
C LEU A 143 -3.70 -10.43 32.12
N LYS A 144 -4.88 -11.07 32.09
CA LYS A 144 -5.53 -11.60 33.30
C LYS A 144 -4.73 -12.74 33.92
N GLU A 145 -4.23 -13.66 33.09
CA GLU A 145 -3.39 -14.76 33.58
C GLU A 145 -2.03 -14.29 34.12
N LEU A 146 -1.45 -13.24 33.53
CA LEU A 146 -0.27 -12.59 34.08
C LEU A 146 -0.58 -11.83 35.39
N ALA A 147 -1.78 -11.26 35.51
CA ALA A 147 -2.22 -10.66 36.77
C ALA A 147 -2.35 -11.71 37.89
N ASP A 148 -2.90 -12.89 37.58
CA ASP A 148 -2.96 -14.02 38.51
C ASP A 148 -1.56 -14.53 38.94
N ASP A 149 -0.54 -14.37 38.07
CA ASP A 149 0.87 -14.65 38.38
C ASP A 149 1.59 -13.49 39.12
N GLY A 150 0.86 -12.42 39.46
CA GLY A 150 1.35 -11.32 40.30
C GLY A 150 1.91 -10.10 39.55
N TYR A 151 1.59 -9.93 38.26
CA TYR A 151 1.90 -8.72 37.51
C TYR A 151 0.78 -7.67 37.61
N LEU A 152 1.14 -6.39 37.58
CA LEU A 152 0.15 -5.32 37.41
C LEU A 152 -0.07 -5.07 35.92
N CYS A 153 -1.26 -5.42 35.43
CA CYS A 153 -1.58 -5.36 34.01
C CYS A 153 -2.57 -4.23 33.71
N PHE A 154 -2.23 -3.37 32.76
CA PHE A 154 -3.06 -2.26 32.29
C PHE A 154 -3.48 -2.49 30.84
N SER A 155 -4.79 -2.53 30.58
CA SER A 155 -5.36 -2.69 29.25
C SER A 155 -6.18 -1.48 28.84
N PHE A 156 -5.94 -0.95 27.64
CA PHE A 156 -6.75 0.14 27.13
C PHE A 156 -8.20 -0.30 26.84
N ASN A 157 -9.19 0.48 27.30
CA ASN A 157 -10.60 0.29 27.02
C ASN A 157 -11.31 1.64 26.81
N VAL A 158 -11.90 1.84 25.62
CA VAL A 158 -12.62 3.07 25.26
C VAL A 158 -13.96 3.21 26.01
N GLY A 159 -14.55 2.08 26.43
CA GLY A 159 -15.88 1.97 27.01
C GLY A 159 -16.00 2.40 28.48
N ILE A 160 -14.88 2.65 29.15
CA ILE A 160 -14.85 3.07 30.55
C ILE A 160 -14.66 4.59 30.67
N HIS A 161 -14.99 5.16 31.83
CA HIS A 161 -14.78 6.58 32.11
C HIS A 161 -13.49 6.84 32.91
N GLU A 162 -13.18 5.95 33.85
CA GLU A 162 -12.01 6.04 34.74
C GLU A 162 -11.31 4.69 34.80
N ALA A 163 -10.05 4.69 35.23
CA ALA A 163 -9.29 3.46 35.40
C ALA A 163 -9.92 2.57 36.50
N THR A 164 -10.24 1.33 36.17
CA THR A 164 -10.99 0.43 37.06
C THR A 164 -10.42 -0.98 37.05
N GLU A 165 -10.46 -1.62 38.21
CA GLU A 165 -10.07 -3.03 38.40
C GLU A 165 -11.15 -3.94 37.79
N CYS A 166 -10.74 -4.91 36.96
CA CYS A 166 -11.68 -5.70 36.15
C CYS A 166 -11.43 -7.21 36.27
N GLY A 167 -12.20 -7.87 37.13
CA GLY A 167 -12.26 -9.33 37.22
C GLY A 167 -11.11 -9.94 38.02
N ALA A 168 -9.89 -9.91 37.49
CA ALA A 168 -8.70 -10.48 38.15
C ALA A 168 -7.98 -9.41 38.99
N ASP A 169 -7.48 -9.82 40.16
CA ASP A 169 -6.71 -8.97 41.07
C ASP A 169 -5.40 -8.56 40.36
N GLY A 170 -5.10 -7.26 40.30
CA GLY A 170 -3.97 -6.74 39.53
C GLY A 170 -4.20 -6.48 38.02
N PHE A 171 -5.41 -6.77 37.49
CA PHE A 171 -5.80 -6.40 36.13
C PHE A 171 -6.67 -5.14 36.12
N TYR A 172 -6.22 -4.11 35.40
CA TYR A 172 -6.85 -2.81 35.32
C TYR A 172 -7.13 -2.42 33.88
N GLU A 173 -8.29 -1.81 33.68
CA GLU A 173 -8.62 -1.17 32.41
C GLU A 173 -8.45 0.35 32.57
N TYR A 174 -7.95 1.01 31.53
CA TYR A 174 -7.80 2.47 31.50
C TYR A 174 -8.19 3.06 30.15
N LYS A 175 -8.49 4.36 30.12
CA LYS A 175 -8.85 5.09 28.90
C LYS A 175 -7.92 6.25 28.58
N ASP A 176 -7.40 6.92 29.60
CA ASP A 176 -6.55 8.08 29.39
C ASP A 176 -5.09 7.65 29.30
N GLU A 177 -4.61 7.48 28.06
CA GLU A 177 -3.22 7.13 27.76
C GLU A 177 -2.22 8.23 28.18
N ALA A 178 -2.61 9.51 28.13
CA ALA A 178 -1.72 10.60 28.50
C ALA A 178 -1.53 10.66 30.02
N LEU A 179 -2.60 10.42 30.78
CA LEU A 179 -2.54 10.28 32.24
C LEU A 179 -1.70 9.07 32.65
N LEU A 180 -1.92 7.90 32.04
CA LEU A 180 -1.11 6.71 32.36
C LEU A 180 0.37 6.93 31.99
N LEU A 181 0.65 7.55 30.85
CA LEU A 181 2.02 7.89 30.44
C LEU A 181 2.70 8.78 31.48
N ARG A 182 2.01 9.82 31.93
CA ARG A 182 2.53 10.75 32.93
C ARG A 182 2.80 10.01 34.25
N TRP A 183 1.85 9.21 34.71
CA TRP A 183 1.98 8.43 35.93
C TRP A 183 3.18 7.48 35.86
N LEU A 184 3.32 6.71 34.76
CA LEU A 184 4.44 5.80 34.54
C LEU A 184 5.79 6.53 34.47
N ALA A 185 5.84 7.72 33.85
CA ALA A 185 7.07 8.49 33.74
C ALA A 185 7.58 9.01 35.10
N GLU A 186 6.69 9.16 36.08
CA GLU A 186 7.06 9.53 37.45
C GLU A 186 7.38 8.33 38.33
N GLN A 187 6.88 7.14 37.99
CA GLN A 187 7.33 5.93 38.64
C GLN A 187 8.79 5.67 38.25
N GLU A 188 9.65 5.40 39.22
CA GLU A 188 11.02 4.91 38.98
C GLU A 188 11.03 3.41 38.58
N THR A 189 10.03 2.98 37.79
CA THR A 189 9.86 1.60 37.36
C THR A 189 10.14 1.46 35.86
N THR A 190 10.36 0.22 35.42
CA THR A 190 10.55 -0.10 34.00
C THR A 190 9.36 -0.93 33.54
N PRO A 191 8.28 -0.29 33.01
CA PRO A 191 7.12 -1.04 32.54
C PRO A 191 7.46 -1.84 31.29
N THR A 192 6.84 -3.01 31.15
CA THR A 192 6.81 -3.78 29.93
C THR A 192 5.65 -3.34 29.06
N ILE A 193 5.94 -2.85 27.85
CA ILE A 193 4.93 -2.36 26.92
C ILE A 193 4.62 -3.46 25.92
N LEU A 194 3.38 -3.97 25.96
CA LEU A 194 2.84 -4.90 24.99
C LEU A 194 2.39 -4.14 23.74
N CYS A 195 3.31 -4.05 22.78
CA CYS A 195 3.09 -3.41 21.50
C CYS A 195 2.53 -4.42 20.49
N THR A 196 1.31 -4.20 20.05
CA THR A 196 0.68 -4.97 18.96
C THR A 196 0.68 -4.18 17.64
N TRP A 197 0.81 -2.86 17.71
CA TRP A 197 0.71 -1.95 16.55
C TRP A 197 1.84 -0.93 16.53
N VAL A 198 2.47 -0.73 15.35
CA VAL A 198 3.66 0.13 15.24
C VAL A 198 3.42 1.58 15.72
N LEU A 199 2.20 2.12 15.59
CA LEU A 199 1.89 3.48 16.01
C LEU A 199 1.81 3.66 17.53
N GLN A 200 1.73 2.59 18.31
CA GLN A 200 1.86 2.64 19.77
C GLN A 200 3.24 3.14 20.20
N SER A 201 4.24 3.03 19.32
CA SER A 201 5.57 3.59 19.57
C SER A 201 5.58 5.10 19.76
N ALA A 202 4.62 5.83 19.17
CA ALA A 202 4.47 7.26 19.41
C ALA A 202 4.22 7.58 20.90
N TRP A 203 3.60 6.65 21.62
CA TRP A 203 3.32 6.74 23.05
C TRP A 203 4.53 6.28 23.89
N PHE A 204 5.00 5.04 23.70
CA PHE A 204 6.05 4.50 24.58
C PHE A 204 7.45 5.06 24.29
N ASP A 205 7.70 5.66 23.12
CA ASP A 205 8.99 6.31 22.84
C ASP A 205 9.22 7.53 23.76
N LEU A 206 8.17 8.04 24.41
CA LEU A 206 8.24 9.10 25.44
C LEU A 206 8.67 8.59 26.83
N LEU A 207 8.63 7.27 27.07
CA LEU A 207 9.13 6.67 28.32
C LEU A 207 10.64 6.46 28.26
N LYS A 208 11.36 6.96 29.27
CA LYS A 208 12.82 6.82 29.37
C LYS A 208 13.25 5.37 29.60
N ASN A 209 12.60 4.70 30.55
CA ASN A 209 12.86 3.30 30.88
C ASN A 209 11.64 2.48 30.47
N LYS A 210 11.84 1.46 29.63
CA LYS A 210 10.79 0.54 29.19
C LYS A 210 11.41 -0.75 28.69
N THR A 211 10.64 -1.83 28.81
CA THR A 211 10.87 -3.09 28.10
C THR A 211 9.84 -3.19 27.00
N ILE A 212 10.24 -3.59 25.80
CA ILE A 212 9.31 -3.73 24.68
C ILE A 212 8.99 -5.21 24.49
N TRP A 213 7.71 -5.55 24.61
CA TRP A 213 7.15 -6.81 24.19
C TRP A 213 6.36 -6.58 22.90
N TYR A 214 6.91 -7.02 21.77
CA TYR A 214 6.27 -6.84 20.47
C TYR A 214 5.53 -8.09 20.03
N ASP A 215 4.19 -8.00 19.95
CA ASP A 215 3.31 -9.10 19.61
C ASP A 215 2.76 -8.94 18.19
N VAL A 216 3.13 -9.86 17.29
CA VAL A 216 2.71 -9.86 15.89
C VAL A 216 1.47 -10.74 15.73
N CYS A 217 0.31 -10.11 15.65
CA CYS A 217 -1.00 -10.78 15.61
C CYS A 217 -1.82 -10.49 14.34
N ASP A 218 -3.06 -11.00 14.29
CA ASP A 218 -3.86 -11.03 13.07
C ASP A 218 -4.27 -9.65 12.54
N HIS A 219 -3.58 -9.12 11.52
CA HIS A 219 -4.08 -8.24 10.43
C HIS A 219 -2.90 -7.45 9.80
N GLU A 220 -2.26 -8.03 8.76
CA GLU A 220 -1.01 -7.51 8.13
C GLU A 220 -1.14 -6.05 7.70
N ASP A 221 -2.29 -5.68 7.14
CA ASP A 221 -2.54 -4.33 6.62
C ASP A 221 -2.74 -3.28 7.72
N VAL A 222 -3.05 -3.71 8.93
CA VAL A 222 -3.32 -2.84 10.08
C VAL A 222 -2.06 -2.67 10.94
N LEU A 223 -1.30 -3.75 11.17
CA LEU A 223 -0.25 -3.77 12.19
C LEU A 223 0.97 -2.88 11.90
N TRP A 224 1.31 -2.68 10.63
CA TRP A 224 2.41 -1.82 10.22
C TRP A 224 2.09 -1.05 8.95
N GLY A 225 0.81 -0.74 8.71
CA GLY A 225 0.38 0.06 7.55
C GLY A 225 0.80 -0.50 6.18
N THR A 226 0.53 0.29 5.14
CA THR A 226 0.90 -0.07 3.75
C THR A 226 2.13 0.66 3.24
N ASP A 227 2.57 1.71 3.94
CA ASP A 227 3.69 2.56 3.56
C ASP A 227 5.04 1.95 3.96
N ALA A 228 6.12 2.49 3.39
CA ALA A 228 7.46 1.97 3.63
C ALA A 228 7.96 2.28 5.06
N MET A 229 7.54 3.40 5.65
CA MET A 229 8.04 3.86 6.94
C MET A 229 7.51 3.01 8.08
N SER A 230 6.23 2.68 8.03
CA SER A 230 5.61 1.77 8.99
C SER A 230 6.18 0.35 8.93
N LYS A 231 6.51 -0.16 7.74
CA LYS A 231 7.28 -1.40 7.57
C LYS A 231 8.69 -1.30 8.15
N LEU A 232 9.39 -0.19 7.94
CA LEU A 232 10.71 0.03 8.55
C LEU A 232 10.62 0.07 10.08
N LYS A 233 9.59 0.72 10.64
CA LYS A 233 9.35 0.72 12.09
C LYS A 233 9.06 -0.68 12.60
N HIS A 234 8.29 -1.50 11.89
CA HIS A 234 8.08 -2.90 12.26
C HIS A 234 9.41 -3.67 12.42
N TYR A 235 10.31 -3.58 11.45
CA TYR A 235 11.63 -4.21 11.57
C TYR A 235 12.50 -3.58 12.67
N GLY A 236 12.36 -2.28 12.91
CA GLY A 236 12.97 -1.59 14.05
C GLY A 236 12.50 -2.18 15.38
N LEU A 237 11.19 -2.32 15.56
CA LEU A 237 10.58 -2.94 16.75
C LEU A 237 11.01 -4.39 16.91
N LEU A 238 11.07 -5.19 15.84
CA LEU A 238 11.58 -6.56 15.94
C LEU A 238 13.01 -6.63 16.46
N ARG A 239 13.85 -5.65 16.14
CA ARG A 239 15.24 -5.58 16.61
C ARG A 239 15.33 -5.04 18.04
N GLU A 240 14.50 -4.06 18.38
CA GLU A 240 14.51 -3.34 19.66
C GLU A 240 13.74 -4.07 20.77
N ALA A 241 12.73 -4.88 20.39
CA ALA A 241 11.91 -5.62 21.33
C ALA A 241 12.73 -6.61 22.13
N ASN A 242 12.51 -6.63 23.43
CA ASN A 242 13.13 -7.59 24.31
C ASN A 242 12.44 -8.95 24.16
N LEU A 243 11.10 -8.96 24.08
CA LEU A 243 10.28 -10.14 23.83
C LEU A 243 9.51 -9.99 22.51
N VAL A 244 9.47 -11.05 21.71
CA VAL A 244 8.62 -11.11 20.50
C VAL A 244 7.70 -12.30 20.57
N THR A 245 6.41 -12.06 20.38
CA THR A 245 5.40 -13.11 20.32
C THR A 245 4.62 -13.02 19.02
N TYR A 246 3.91 -14.09 18.66
CA TYR A 246 3.08 -14.11 17.46
C TYR A 246 1.88 -15.05 17.59
N SER A 247 0.76 -14.69 16.95
CA SER A 247 -0.52 -15.39 17.18
C SER A 247 -0.66 -16.74 16.45
N ASN A 248 0.04 -16.93 15.33
CA ASN A 248 -0.10 -18.10 14.47
C ASN A 248 1.11 -18.26 13.54
N LYS A 249 1.49 -19.50 13.20
CA LYS A 249 2.46 -19.85 12.14
C LYS A 249 2.40 -19.02 10.85
N LYS A 250 1.24 -18.52 10.44
CA LYS A 250 1.11 -17.59 9.30
C LYS A 250 1.99 -16.33 9.44
N TRP A 251 2.15 -15.84 10.67
CA TRP A 251 2.89 -14.62 11.02
C TRP A 251 4.38 -14.87 11.19
N LYS A 252 4.80 -16.13 11.28
CA LYS A 252 6.20 -16.53 11.48
C LYS A 252 7.15 -15.96 10.43
N LYS A 253 6.67 -15.76 9.18
CA LYS A 253 7.47 -15.16 8.11
C LYS A 253 7.85 -13.70 8.38
N TYR A 254 7.01 -12.94 9.11
CA TYR A 254 7.26 -11.54 9.41
C TYR A 254 8.24 -11.33 10.56
N ILE A 255 8.34 -12.32 11.43
CA ILE A 255 9.29 -12.34 12.55
C ILE A 255 10.52 -13.20 12.26
N ALA A 256 10.80 -13.54 11.00
CA ALA A 256 11.84 -14.52 10.66
C ALA A 256 13.25 -14.17 11.19
N ALA A 257 13.52 -12.89 11.46
CA ALA A 257 14.75 -12.42 12.09
C ALA A 257 14.87 -12.78 13.59
N ARG A 258 13.76 -13.07 14.27
CA ARG A 258 13.67 -13.38 15.70
C ARG A 258 13.40 -14.87 15.92
N LYS A 259 14.50 -15.63 16.04
CA LYS A 259 14.44 -17.09 16.28
C LYS A 259 13.94 -17.46 17.67
N ASP A 260 14.04 -16.52 18.60
CA ASP A 260 13.60 -16.57 19.99
C ASP A 260 12.11 -16.21 20.15
N ALA A 261 11.41 -15.88 19.06
CA ALA A 261 10.00 -15.51 19.15
C ALA A 261 9.09 -16.67 19.59
N ILE A 262 8.15 -16.37 20.48
CA ILE A 262 7.26 -17.34 21.11
C ILE A 262 5.89 -17.34 20.41
N GLU A 263 5.39 -18.52 20.05
CA GLU A 263 4.03 -18.67 19.51
C GLU A 263 3.02 -18.58 20.67
N LEU A 264 2.06 -17.66 20.57
CA LEU A 264 0.98 -17.46 21.52
C LEU A 264 -0.37 -17.68 20.81
N GLU A 265 -0.89 -18.90 20.89
CA GLU A 265 -2.18 -19.25 20.27
C GLU A 265 -3.36 -18.49 20.90
N SER A 266 -4.50 -18.46 20.19
CA SER A 266 -5.68 -17.69 20.57
C SER A 266 -6.39 -18.17 21.85
N ARG A 267 -6.11 -19.39 22.31
CA ARG A 267 -6.51 -19.87 23.62
C ARG A 267 -5.29 -19.82 24.50
N SER A 268 -5.42 -19.22 25.67
CA SER A 268 -4.38 -19.25 26.68
C SER A 268 -3.90 -20.68 26.87
N ASP A 269 -2.67 -20.90 26.44
CA ASP A 269 -1.93 -22.09 26.76
C ASP A 269 -1.15 -21.73 28.02
N GLU A 270 -1.49 -22.34 29.16
CA GLU A 270 -0.79 -22.15 30.43
C GLU A 270 0.74 -22.27 30.25
N HIS A 271 1.17 -23.12 29.30
CA HIS A 271 2.57 -23.29 28.94
C HIS A 271 3.18 -22.04 28.29
N ALA A 272 2.41 -21.29 27.52
CA ALA A 272 2.84 -20.08 26.85
C ALA A 272 2.94 -18.90 27.84
N VAL A 273 2.00 -18.78 28.78
CA VAL A 273 2.07 -17.80 29.87
C VAL A 273 3.26 -18.06 30.77
N SER A 274 3.51 -19.32 31.13
CA SER A 274 4.69 -19.69 31.92
C SER A 274 6.00 -19.29 31.23
N LYS A 275 6.12 -19.43 29.90
CA LYS A 275 7.31 -18.97 29.16
C LYS A 275 7.45 -17.46 29.14
N VAL A 276 6.34 -16.73 28.97
CA VAL A 276 6.35 -15.26 28.98
C VAL A 276 6.70 -14.75 30.37
N SER A 277 6.08 -15.29 31.42
CA SER A 277 6.40 -14.96 32.82
C SER A 277 7.87 -15.24 33.14
N ALA A 278 8.37 -16.44 32.81
CA ALA A 278 9.79 -16.78 33.01
C ALA A 278 10.74 -15.85 32.24
N TRP A 279 10.31 -15.30 31.11
CA TRP A 279 11.10 -14.30 30.38
C TRP A 279 11.07 -12.93 31.07
N LEU A 280 9.91 -12.53 31.61
CA LEU A 280 9.71 -11.25 32.30
C LEU A 280 10.43 -11.19 33.67
N GLU A 281 10.81 -12.32 34.25
CA GLU A 281 11.56 -12.41 35.51
C GLU A 281 13.09 -12.25 35.36
N VAL A 282 13.62 -12.24 34.12
CA VAL A 282 15.07 -12.14 33.80
C VAL A 282 15.50 -10.70 33.54
#